data_AF-A0A268EH23-F1
#
_entry.id   AF-A0A268EH23-F1
#
_cell.length_a   1.000
_cell.length_b   1.000
_cell.length_c   1.000
_cell.angle_alpha   90.00
_cell.angle_beta   90.00
_cell.angle_gamma   90.00
#
_symmetry.space_group_name_H-M   'P 1'
#
loop_
_entity.id
_entity.type
_entity.pdbx_description
1 polymer ?
#
loop_
_entity_poly.entity_id
_entity_poly.type
_entity_poly.pdbx_seq_one_letter_code
_entity_poly.pdbx_strand_id
1 'polypeptide(L)'
;MGAVKVDTEKQARAYEVKYALNDAAGVKALLRDRHRIGERRYKGDTAASDILIDLHSAIYNAGLTDRQAEAIAWVYGRDLTQAKAAEIMGIAQKNVSEAIDRAAEAIAAVFARWEYGEVSVEYADAEEIEEEAV
;
A
#
# COMPACT_ATOMS: atom_id res chain seq x y z
N MET A 1 15.79 17.13 26.89
CA MET A 1 15.56 16.69 25.51
C MET A 1 14.18 17.20 25.10
N GLY A 2 14.11 18.08 24.09
CA GLY A 2 12.84 18.67 23.66
C GLY A 2 12.00 17.64 22.91
N ALA A 3 10.81 17.34 23.43
CA ALA A 3 9.82 16.54 22.72
C ALA A 3 9.28 17.38 21.56
N VAL A 4 9.86 17.22 20.37
CA VAL A 4 9.22 17.69 19.13
C VAL A 4 7.97 16.84 18.96
N LYS A 5 6.79 17.45 19.07
CA LYS A 5 5.52 16.82 18.71
C LYS A 5 5.55 16.57 17.20
N VAL A 6 6.05 15.40 16.80
CA VAL A 6 5.95 14.94 15.41
C VAL A 6 4.48 14.63 15.19
N ASP A 7 3.86 15.37 14.28
CA ASP A 7 2.48 15.12 13.84
C ASP A 7 2.48 13.82 13.02
N THR A 8 2.16 12.73 13.71
CA THR A 8 2.18 11.38 13.17
C THR A 8 1.11 11.17 12.11
N GLU A 9 -0.06 11.79 12.28
CA GLU A 9 -1.19 11.69 11.35
C GLU A 9 -0.95 12.44 10.04
N LYS A 10 -0.14 13.51 10.08
CA LYS A 10 0.27 14.21 8.87
C LYS A 10 1.05 13.31 7.91
N GLN A 11 1.89 12.41 8.44
CA GLN A 11 2.68 11.50 7.62
C GLN A 11 1.84 10.38 7.02
N ALA A 12 0.88 9.84 7.76
CA ALA A 12 -0.09 8.86 7.25
C ALA A 12 -0.86 9.43 6.04
N ARG A 13 -1.46 10.61 6.20
CA ARG A 13 -2.15 11.33 5.12
C ARG A 13 -1.24 11.62 3.91
N ALA A 14 0.02 11.99 4.16
CA ALA A 14 0.98 12.23 3.09
C ALA A 14 1.29 10.96 2.28
N TYR A 15 1.30 9.79 2.92
CA TYR A 15 1.51 8.53 2.22
C TYR A 15 0.28 8.08 1.44
N GLU A 16 -0.93 8.22 1.99
CA GLU A 16 -2.20 7.95 1.28
C GLU A 16 -2.28 8.75 -0.02
N VAL A 17 -2.10 10.08 0.08
CA VAL A 17 -2.15 10.97 -1.10
C VAL A 17 -1.05 10.64 -2.09
N LYS A 18 0.18 10.39 -1.61
CA LYS A 18 1.33 10.19 -2.49
C LYS A 18 1.23 8.90 -3.28
N TYR A 19 0.79 7.82 -2.63
CA TYR A 19 0.82 6.49 -3.24
C TYR A 19 -0.53 6.04 -3.79
N ALA A 20 -1.66 6.69 -3.51
CA ALA A 20 -2.97 6.36 -4.09
C ALA A 20 -3.16 4.84 -4.24
N LEU A 21 -3.21 4.13 -3.10
CA LEU A 21 -2.99 2.68 -3.02
C LEU A 21 -4.07 1.83 -3.69
N ASN A 22 -5.17 2.45 -4.11
CA ASN A 22 -6.23 1.86 -4.92
C ASN A 22 -5.85 1.72 -6.41
N ASP A 23 -4.71 2.25 -6.85
CA ASP A 23 -4.21 2.12 -8.22
C ASP A 23 -2.88 1.35 -8.31
N ALA A 24 -2.72 0.60 -9.41
CA ALA A 24 -1.53 -0.20 -9.67
C ALA A 24 -0.26 0.66 -9.83
N ALA A 25 -0.36 1.88 -10.39
CA ALA A 25 0.80 2.77 -10.48
C ALA A 25 1.26 3.22 -9.09
N GLY A 26 0.28 3.49 -8.22
CA GLY A 26 0.47 3.80 -6.82
C GLY A 26 1.21 2.71 -6.04
N VAL A 27 0.74 1.47 -6.17
CA VAL A 27 1.39 0.29 -5.59
C VAL A 27 2.82 0.11 -6.09
N LYS A 28 3.08 0.27 -7.40
CA LYS A 28 4.44 0.18 -7.96
C LYS A 28 5.36 1.27 -7.40
N ALA A 29 4.84 2.47 -7.17
CA ALA A 29 5.60 3.54 -6.55
C ALA A 29 5.95 3.21 -5.08
N LEU A 30 4.99 2.65 -4.33
CA LEU A 30 5.21 2.20 -2.96
C LEU A 30 6.24 1.06 -2.88
N LEU A 31 6.14 0.05 -3.76
CA LEU A 31 7.10 -1.06 -3.85
C LEU A 31 8.52 -0.57 -4.13
N ARG A 32 8.68 0.40 -5.03
CA ARG A 32 9.97 1.02 -5.34
C ARG A 32 10.54 1.80 -4.15
N ASP A 33 9.69 2.54 -3.46
CA ASP A 33 10.10 3.38 -2.33
C ASP A 33 10.26 2.59 -1.01
N ARG A 34 9.98 1.28 -0.99
CA ARG A 34 9.90 0.47 0.24
C ARG A 34 11.15 0.57 1.11
N HIS A 35 12.34 0.58 0.50
CA HIS A 35 13.61 0.69 1.22
C HIS A 35 13.74 2.05 1.92
N ARG A 36 13.42 3.13 1.20
CA ARG A 36 13.47 4.49 1.74
C ARG A 36 12.44 4.71 2.86
N ILE A 37 11.24 4.15 2.73
CA ILE A 37 10.23 4.18 3.80
C ILE A 37 10.70 3.37 5.00
N GLY A 38 11.32 2.20 4.75
CA GLY A 38 11.88 1.35 5.79
C GLY A 38 12.89 2.07 6.67
N GLU A 39 13.74 2.93 6.09
CA GLU A 39 14.69 3.77 6.83
C GLU A 39 14.00 4.85 7.69
N ARG A 40 12.86 5.37 7.25
CA ARG A 40 12.12 6.43 7.98
C ARG A 40 11.57 5.93 9.31
N ARG A 41 11.26 4.63 9.42
CA ARG A 41 10.84 4.00 10.70
C ARG A 41 11.81 4.26 11.84
N TYR A 42 13.12 4.26 11.54
CA TYR A 42 14.16 4.52 12.53
C TYR A 42 14.36 6.00 12.85
N LYS A 43 13.67 6.91 12.15
CA LYS A 43 13.70 8.36 12.34
C LYS A 43 12.48 8.89 13.10
N GLY A 44 11.68 8.00 13.69
CA GLY A 44 10.48 8.35 14.45
C GLY A 44 9.20 8.51 13.61
N ASP A 45 9.24 8.12 12.33
CA ASP A 45 8.05 8.05 11.48
C ASP A 45 7.35 6.71 11.69
N THR A 46 6.35 6.66 12.57
CA THR A 46 5.60 5.43 12.85
C THR A 46 4.65 5.07 11.71
N ALA A 47 4.12 6.06 10.97
CA ALA A 47 3.28 5.85 9.79
C ALA A 47 4.03 5.09 8.68
N ALA A 48 5.37 5.22 8.62
CA ALA A 48 6.20 4.40 7.75
C ALA A 48 6.19 2.90 8.12
N SER A 49 5.96 2.55 9.38
CA SER A 49 5.78 1.16 9.81
C SER A 49 4.43 0.64 9.36
N ASP A 50 3.38 1.43 9.58
CA ASP A 50 2.00 1.05 9.27
C ASP A 50 1.85 0.76 7.78
N ILE A 51 2.26 1.68 6.90
CA ILE A 51 2.16 1.45 5.45
C ILE A 51 2.98 0.25 4.95
N LEU A 52 4.10 -0.09 5.60
CA LEU A 52 4.88 -1.27 5.25
C LEU A 52 4.24 -2.55 5.74
N ILE A 53 3.58 -2.53 6.90
CA ILE A 53 2.78 -3.64 7.41
C ILE A 53 1.56 -3.87 6.51
N ASP A 54 0.91 -2.79 6.08
CA ASP A 54 -0.23 -2.84 5.17
C ASP A 54 0.19 -3.37 3.81
N LEU A 55 1.30 -2.88 3.25
CA LEU A 55 1.86 -3.42 2.00
C LEU A 55 2.17 -4.91 2.10
N HIS A 56 2.80 -5.34 3.20
CA HIS A 56 3.10 -6.76 3.41
C HIS A 56 1.83 -7.60 3.48
N SER A 57 0.83 -7.13 4.22
CA SER A 57 -0.47 -7.77 4.33
C SER A 57 -1.21 -7.79 3.00
N ALA A 58 -1.10 -6.73 2.19
CA ALA A 58 -1.75 -6.65 0.88
C ALA A 58 -1.11 -7.63 -0.11
N ILE A 59 0.23 -7.72 -0.14
CA ILE A 59 0.95 -8.72 -0.94
C ILE A 59 0.55 -10.15 -0.54
N TYR A 60 0.44 -10.43 0.76
CA TYR A 60 0.03 -11.74 1.26
C TYR A 60 -1.39 -12.12 0.84
N ASN A 61 -2.33 -11.16 0.90
CA ASN A 61 -3.74 -11.38 0.58
C ASN A 61 -4.07 -11.25 -0.93
N ALA A 62 -3.15 -10.75 -1.75
CA ALA A 62 -3.38 -10.53 -3.18
C ALA A 62 -3.47 -11.82 -4.01
N GLY A 63 -3.16 -12.99 -3.44
CA GLY A 63 -3.24 -14.26 -4.15
C GLY A 63 -2.29 -14.35 -5.35
N LEU A 64 -1.11 -13.74 -5.22
CA LEU A 64 -0.10 -13.72 -6.28
C LEU A 64 0.35 -15.15 -6.63
N THR A 65 0.52 -15.40 -7.91
CA THR A 65 1.22 -16.61 -8.39
C THR A 65 2.70 -16.56 -8.02
N ASP A 66 3.35 -17.72 -7.94
CA ASP A 66 4.79 -17.80 -7.65
C ASP A 66 5.62 -16.94 -8.60
N ARG A 67 5.25 -16.89 -9.89
CA ARG A 67 5.95 -16.08 -10.90
C ARG A 67 5.75 -14.58 -10.71
N GLN A 68 4.58 -14.16 -10.27
CA GLN A 68 4.30 -12.76 -9.93
C GLN A 68 5.09 -12.34 -8.69
N ALA A 69 5.05 -13.15 -7.63
CA ALA A 69 5.82 -12.91 -6.41
C ALA A 69 7.32 -12.90 -6.67
N GLU A 70 7.83 -13.84 -7.48
CA GLU A 70 9.22 -13.89 -7.90
C GLU A 70 9.64 -12.63 -8.68
N ALA A 71 8.83 -12.17 -9.64
CA ALA A 71 9.13 -10.96 -10.40
C ALA A 71 9.20 -9.72 -9.49
N ILE A 72 8.26 -9.57 -8.55
CA ILE A 72 8.26 -8.48 -7.56
C ILE A 72 9.49 -8.57 -6.65
N ALA A 73 9.84 -9.76 -6.19
CA ALA A 73 10.99 -9.98 -5.31
C ALA A 73 12.32 -9.62 -6.01
N TRP A 74 12.49 -9.96 -7.29
CA TRP A 74 13.70 -9.59 -8.02
C TRP A 74 13.77 -8.09 -8.31
N VAL A 75 12.71 -7.51 -8.87
CA VAL A 75 12.76 -6.12 -9.33
C VAL A 75 12.70 -5.14 -8.17
N TYR A 76 11.76 -5.32 -7.26
CA TYR A 76 11.58 -4.40 -6.14
C TYR A 76 12.31 -4.86 -4.90
N GLY A 77 12.45 -6.17 -4.66
CA GLY A 77 13.08 -6.71 -3.46
C GLY A 77 14.61 -6.65 -3.46
N ARG A 78 15.22 -6.81 -4.64
CA ARG A 78 16.68 -6.83 -4.88
C ARG A 78 17.15 -5.70 -5.80
N ASP A 79 16.28 -4.76 -6.14
CA ASP A 79 16.57 -3.61 -7.01
C ASP A 79 17.16 -4.00 -8.37
N LEU A 80 16.76 -5.15 -8.93
CA LEU A 80 17.20 -5.57 -10.26
C LEU A 80 16.38 -4.91 -11.36
N THR A 81 17.00 -4.71 -12.53
CA THR A 81 16.26 -4.33 -13.72
C THR A 81 15.36 -5.49 -14.18
N GLN A 82 14.24 -5.18 -14.86
CA GLN A 82 13.37 -6.22 -15.42
C GLN A 82 14.11 -7.14 -16.40
N ALA A 83 15.08 -6.60 -17.16
CA ALA A 83 15.92 -7.40 -18.04
C ALA A 83 16.75 -8.42 -17.26
N LYS A 84 17.35 -8.02 -16.14
CA LYS A 84 18.13 -8.95 -15.31
C LYS A 84 17.25 -9.97 -14.60
N ALA A 85 16.08 -9.54 -14.12
CA ALA A 85 15.08 -10.45 -13.56
C ALA A 85 14.62 -11.48 -14.61
N ALA A 86 14.42 -11.07 -15.86
CA ALA A 86 14.03 -11.95 -16.96
C ALA A 86 15.10 -13.03 -17.26
N GLU A 87 16.37 -12.64 -17.27
CA GLU A 87 17.51 -13.57 -17.39
C GLU A 87 17.51 -14.61 -16.26
N ILE A 88 17.31 -14.17 -15.01
CA ILE A 88 17.29 -15.06 -13.83
C ILE A 88 16.08 -15.99 -13.87
N MET A 89 14.92 -15.47 -14.27
CA MET A 89 13.66 -16.21 -14.31
C MET A 89 13.55 -17.14 -15.54
N GLY A 90 14.42 -16.99 -16.53
CA GLY A 90 14.42 -17.75 -17.78
C GLY A 90 13.25 -17.41 -18.71
N ILE A 91 12.76 -16.17 -18.68
CA ILE A 91 11.59 -15.72 -19.47
C ILE A 91 11.91 -14.44 -20.25
N ALA A 92 11.02 -14.04 -21.17
CA ALA A 92 11.15 -12.76 -21.85
C ALA A 92 10.91 -11.59 -20.88
N GLN A 93 11.62 -10.47 -21.07
CA GLN A 93 11.42 -9.25 -20.27
C GLN A 93 9.95 -8.77 -20.28
N LYS A 94 9.27 -8.89 -21.43
CA LYS A 94 7.84 -8.56 -21.54
C LYS A 94 6.99 -9.34 -20.52
N ASN A 95 7.29 -10.63 -20.31
CA ASN A 95 6.56 -11.46 -19.36
C ASN A 95 6.83 -11.04 -17.91
N VAL A 96 8.03 -10.54 -17.61
CA VAL A 96 8.33 -9.93 -16.29
C VAL A 96 7.49 -8.67 -16.09
N SER A 97 7.38 -7.81 -17.10
CA SER A 97 6.54 -6.61 -17.03
C SER A 97 5.08 -7.00 -16.77
N GLU A 98 4.52 -7.92 -17.56
CA GLU A 98 3.14 -8.39 -17.38
C GLU A 98 2.92 -9.02 -16.01
N ALA A 99 3.88 -9.78 -15.49
CA ALA A 99 3.80 -10.36 -14.15
C ALA A 99 3.76 -9.27 -13.07
N ILE A 100 4.59 -8.24 -13.18
CA ILE A 100 4.60 -7.10 -12.26
C ILE A 100 3.31 -6.29 -12.37
N ASP A 101 2.81 -6.07 -13.58
CA ASP A 101 1.59 -5.32 -13.82
C ASP A 101 0.39 -6.00 -13.16
N ARG A 102 0.19 -7.30 -13.42
CA ARG A 102 -0.87 -8.09 -12.80
C ARG A 102 -0.70 -8.21 -11.29
N ALA A 103 0.53 -8.31 -10.79
CA ALA A 103 0.78 -8.35 -9.35
C ALA A 103 0.39 -7.02 -8.68
N ALA A 104 0.75 -5.89 -9.29
CA ALA A 104 0.39 -4.58 -8.77
C ALA A 104 -1.12 -4.34 -8.79
N GLU A 105 -1.83 -4.77 -9.84
CA GLU A 105 -3.29 -4.73 -9.90
C GLU A 105 -3.94 -5.57 -8.80
N ALA A 106 -3.45 -6.79 -8.57
CA ALA A 106 -3.97 -7.66 -7.52
C ALA A 106 -3.76 -7.06 -6.11
N ILE A 107 -2.60 -6.46 -5.87
CA ILE A 107 -2.31 -5.76 -4.59
C ILE A 107 -3.21 -4.52 -4.45
N ALA A 108 -3.37 -3.72 -5.51
CA ALA A 108 -4.24 -2.54 -5.50
C ALA A 108 -5.70 -2.92 -5.22
N ALA A 109 -6.17 -4.05 -5.76
CA ALA A 109 -7.51 -4.57 -5.48
C ALA A 109 -7.70 -4.92 -3.99
N VAL A 110 -6.66 -5.40 -3.30
CA VAL A 110 -6.72 -5.63 -1.84
C VAL A 110 -6.85 -4.32 -1.09
N PHE A 111 -6.04 -3.31 -1.44
CA PHE A 111 -6.15 -1.98 -0.84
C PHE A 111 -7.51 -1.33 -1.09
N ALA A 112 -8.02 -1.39 -2.32
CA ALA A 112 -9.34 -0.88 -2.67
C ALA A 112 -10.46 -1.57 -1.86
N ARG A 113 -10.31 -2.86 -1.55
CA ARG A 113 -11.24 -3.59 -0.70
C ARG A 113 -11.17 -3.14 0.76
N TRP A 114 -9.99 -2.79 1.26
CA TRP A 114 -9.82 -2.28 2.62
C TRP A 114 -10.38 -0.87 2.79
N GLU A 115 -10.26 0.00 1.77
CA GLU A 115 -10.91 1.31 1.75
C GLU A 115 -12.44 1.19 1.78
N TYR A 116 -13.01 0.13 1.19
CA TYR A 116 -14.45 -0.16 1.26
C TYR A 116 -14.94 -0.63 2.65
N GLY A 117 -14.08 -0.62 3.68
CA GLY A 117 -14.38 -1.00 5.06
C GLY A 117 -14.52 0.16 6.04
N GLU A 118 -14.20 1.41 5.64
CA GLU A 118 -14.46 2.59 6.49
C GLU A 118 -15.95 2.93 6.43
N VAL A 119 -16.75 2.27 7.26
CA VAL A 119 -18.14 2.67 7.52
C VAL A 119 -18.10 3.97 8.30
N SER A 120 -18.28 5.10 7.62
CA SER A 120 -18.58 6.37 8.28
C SER A 120 -19.98 6.28 8.89
N VAL A 121 -20.06 6.13 10.21
CA VAL A 121 -21.32 6.30 10.93
C VAL A 121 -21.54 7.80 11.07
N GLU A 122 -22.38 8.37 10.20
CA GLU A 122 -22.95 9.70 10.45
C GLU A 122 -23.98 9.53 11.57
N TYR A 123 -23.69 10.10 12.75
CA TYR A 123 -24.71 10.27 13.77
C TYR A 123 -25.64 11.39 13.30
N ALA A 124 -26.88 11.06 12.98
CA ALA A 124 -27.92 12.07 12.91
C ALA A 124 -28.14 12.61 14.33
N ASP A 125 -27.92 13.90 14.52
CA ASP A 125 -28.17 14.56 15.80
C ASP A 125 -29.62 14.30 16.23
N ALA A 126 -29.79 13.73 17.43
CA ALA A 126 -31.08 13.38 18.01
C ALA A 126 -31.80 14.61 18.58
N GLU A 127 -31.89 15.69 17.81
CA GLU A 127 -32.75 16.85 18.11
C GLU A 127 -33.93 16.85 17.13
N GLU A 128 -35.01 16.17 17.53
CA GLU A 128 -36.43 16.45 17.23
C GLU A 128 -37.26 15.16 17.40
N ILE A 129 -37.42 14.72 18.66
CA ILE A 129 -38.59 13.94 19.05
C ILE A 129 -39.27 14.66 20.22
N GLU A 130 -39.76 15.87 19.96
CA GLU A 130 -40.84 16.47 20.73
C GLU A 130 -41.89 16.97 19.74
N GLU A 131 -42.92 16.17 19.46
CA GLU A 131 -44.33 16.57 19.56
C GLU A 131 -45.25 15.45 19.05
N GLU A 132 -46.43 15.40 19.66
CA GLU A 132 -47.57 14.52 19.37
C GLU A 132 -47.52 13.07 19.88
N ALA A 133 -47.78 12.93 21.18
CA ALA A 133 -48.78 11.96 21.62
C ALA A 133 -49.75 12.65 22.60
N VAL A 134 -50.95 12.92 22.07
CA VAL A 134 -52.16 13.44 22.72
C VAL A 134 -52.67 12.50 23.82
#